data_AF-A0A1J5SHN3-F1
#
_entry.id   AF-A0A1J5SHN3-F1
#
_cell.length_a   1.000
_cell.length_b   1.000
_cell.length_c   1.000
_cell.angle_alpha   90.00
_cell.angle_beta   90.00
_cell.angle_gamma   90.00
#
_symmetry.space_group_name_H-M   'P 1'
#
loop_
_entity.id
_entity.type
_entity.pdbx_description
1 polymer ?
#
loop_
_entity_poly.entity_id
_entity_poly.type
_entity_poly.pdbx_seq_one_letter_code
_entity_poly.pdbx_strand_id
1 'polypeptide(L)'
;MVPEPRADEKDETLVAEAAPESAPEADPQLLPRRNREMFEALINTFQGLLPPDKGAQLTALAEQLLLGIDDNCAACQFTREQMLLPPPRDPRRNRFLLRLVVGKVSHLFSGPKASMPRALIEGLDCYLKKAFGPMIYEELNAEADQLLYRLNCDDDQEMWRRIRETPDWARFVDTIFLRILFRFESFPQGKKTFMTILDGILQERAHFNITDEHFFAIFEALFASLYDQLGSEEQWLRWDFHFGDGTSKRINAILEQGLARYIKRRNARILGSGRALAPDRRGPSTAKS
;
A
#
# COMPACT_ATOMS: atom_id res chain seq x y z
N MET A 1 -3.15 62.32 -26.67
CA MET A 1 -4.43 61.99 -26.00
C MET A 1 -4.28 60.60 -25.43
N VAL A 2 -4.27 60.53 -24.10
CA VAL A 2 -4.03 59.33 -23.29
C VAL A 2 -5.38 58.77 -22.85
N PRO A 3 -5.59 57.45 -22.87
CA PRO A 3 -6.51 56.81 -21.96
C PRO A 3 -5.76 55.92 -20.96
N GLU A 4 -5.96 56.21 -19.68
CA GLU A 4 -5.62 55.36 -18.54
C GLU A 4 -6.49 54.08 -18.54
N PRO A 5 -5.95 52.92 -18.14
CA PRO A 5 -6.75 51.83 -17.61
C PRO A 5 -6.82 51.91 -16.08
N ARG A 6 -8.06 51.96 -15.57
CA ARG A 6 -8.41 51.92 -14.14
C ARG A 6 -8.20 50.53 -13.55
N ALA A 7 -7.73 50.56 -12.31
CA ALA A 7 -7.64 49.45 -11.37
C ALA A 7 -9.02 48.89 -11.01
N ASP A 8 -9.10 47.57 -10.88
CA ASP A 8 -10.07 46.86 -10.04
C ASP A 8 -9.35 45.63 -9.46
N GLU A 9 -8.61 45.86 -8.36
CA GLU A 9 -8.19 44.82 -7.43
C GLU A 9 -9.42 44.40 -6.63
N LYS A 10 -9.86 43.14 -6.80
CA LYS A 10 -10.79 42.49 -5.88
C LYS A 10 -9.99 41.68 -4.89
N ASP A 11 -9.91 42.23 -3.68
CA ASP A 11 -9.37 41.61 -2.48
C ASP A 11 -10.37 40.54 -2.00
N GLU A 12 -10.14 39.27 -2.39
CA GLU A 12 -10.83 38.11 -1.81
C GLU A 12 -10.04 37.60 -0.61
N THR A 13 -10.26 38.23 0.55
CA THR A 13 -9.89 37.67 1.86
C THR A 13 -10.63 36.36 2.10
N LEU A 14 -9.96 35.24 1.79
CA LEU A 14 -10.31 33.90 2.25
C LEU A 14 -10.12 33.83 3.78
N VAL A 15 -11.23 33.85 4.51
CA VAL A 15 -11.28 33.51 5.92
C VAL A 15 -11.00 32.01 6.02
N ALA A 16 -9.78 31.66 6.43
CA ALA A 16 -9.41 30.30 6.79
C ALA A 16 -10.16 29.90 8.06
N GLU A 17 -11.22 29.11 7.91
CA GLU A 17 -11.86 28.41 9.02
C GLU A 17 -10.84 27.44 9.64
N ALA A 18 -10.36 27.79 10.83
CA ALA A 18 -9.47 26.93 11.60
C ALA A 18 -10.20 25.62 11.95
N ALA A 19 -9.64 24.51 11.48
CA ALA A 19 -10.11 23.17 11.84
C ALA A 19 -10.09 23.00 13.37
N PRO A 20 -11.06 22.27 13.95
CA PRO A 20 -11.11 22.03 15.38
C PRO A 20 -9.83 21.32 15.83
N GLU A 21 -9.11 21.93 16.79
CA GLU A 21 -8.02 21.29 17.53
C GLU A 21 -8.49 19.92 18.00
N SER A 22 -7.91 18.87 17.43
CA SER A 22 -8.09 17.50 17.90
C SER A 22 -7.75 17.45 19.39
N ALA A 23 -8.71 17.02 20.21
CA ALA A 23 -8.49 16.82 21.63
C ALA A 23 -7.20 16.00 21.85
N PRO A 24 -6.34 16.38 22.81
CA PRO A 24 -5.10 15.67 23.06
C PRO A 24 -5.42 14.20 23.34
N GLU A 25 -4.87 13.29 22.52
CA GLU A 25 -4.95 11.87 22.77
C GLU A 25 -4.44 11.61 24.20
N ALA A 26 -5.32 11.03 25.03
CA ALA A 26 -4.99 10.74 26.41
C ALA A 26 -3.76 9.83 26.43
N ASP A 27 -2.66 10.33 27.01
CA ASP A 27 -1.42 9.57 27.13
C ASP A 27 -1.72 8.21 27.78
N PRO A 28 -1.52 7.09 27.05
CA PRO A 28 -1.79 5.75 27.55
C PRO A 28 -1.02 5.43 28.84
N GLN A 29 0.06 6.16 29.13
CA GLN A 29 0.85 6.02 30.35
C GLN A 29 0.23 6.69 31.59
N LEU A 30 -0.73 7.62 31.40
CA LEU A 30 -1.41 8.32 32.51
C LEU A 30 -2.63 7.56 33.06
N LEU A 31 -3.22 6.68 32.25
CA LEU A 31 -4.40 5.87 32.63
C LEU A 31 -4.16 4.95 33.85
N PRO A 32 -3.04 4.22 33.96
CA PRO A 32 -2.77 3.36 35.12
C PRO A 32 -2.63 4.16 36.43
N ARG A 33 -1.98 5.33 36.38
CA ARG A 33 -1.81 6.21 37.55
C ARG A 33 -3.16 6.71 38.06
N ARG A 34 -4.02 7.18 37.14
CA ARG A 34 -5.35 7.69 37.49
C ARG A 34 -6.25 6.61 38.10
N ASN A 35 -6.18 5.38 37.61
CA ASN A 35 -6.96 4.26 38.15
C ASN A 35 -6.49 3.87 39.57
N ARG A 36 -5.17 3.92 39.83
CA ARG A 36 -4.62 3.69 41.17
C ARG A 36 -5.07 4.75 42.17
N GLU A 37 -4.99 6.02 41.80
CA GLU A 37 -5.43 7.14 42.67
C GLU A 37 -6.92 7.03 43.03
N MET A 38 -7.77 6.68 42.05
CA MET A 38 -9.21 6.45 42.31
C MET A 38 -9.44 5.27 43.25
N PHE A 39 -8.68 4.19 43.09
CA PHE A 39 -8.80 3.01 43.95
C PHE A 39 -8.35 3.30 45.39
N GLU A 40 -7.21 3.97 45.56
CA GLU A 40 -6.70 4.40 46.87
C GLU A 40 -7.68 5.35 47.58
N ALA A 41 -8.28 6.31 46.85
CA ALA A 41 -9.31 7.21 47.38
C ALA A 41 -10.57 6.46 47.84
N LEU A 42 -10.98 5.44 47.10
CA LEU A 42 -12.12 4.59 47.45
C LEU A 42 -11.85 3.81 48.75
N ILE A 43 -10.68 3.18 48.86
CA ILE A 43 -10.28 2.40 50.05
C ILE A 43 -10.23 3.29 51.31
N ASN A 44 -9.62 4.47 51.20
CA ASN A 44 -9.55 5.43 52.31
C ASN A 44 -10.94 5.89 52.78
N THR A 45 -11.89 6.03 51.84
CA THR A 45 -13.28 6.38 52.16
C THR A 45 -13.98 5.27 52.96
N PHE A 46 -13.77 4.00 52.59
CA PHE A 46 -14.40 2.87 53.28
C PHE A 46 -13.73 2.51 54.62
N GLN A 47 -12.42 2.74 54.77
CA GLN A 47 -11.72 2.52 56.05
C GLN A 47 -12.32 3.35 57.19
N GLY A 48 -12.70 4.60 56.92
CA GLY A 48 -13.32 5.48 57.93
C GLY A 48 -14.74 5.06 58.36
N LEU A 49 -15.38 4.15 57.62
CA LEU A 49 -16.75 3.69 57.85
C LEU A 49 -16.80 2.30 58.51
N LEU A 50 -15.65 1.63 58.67
CA LEU A 50 -15.57 0.26 59.17
C LEU A 50 -14.98 0.21 60.59
N PRO A 51 -15.36 -0.79 61.40
CA PRO A 51 -14.66 -1.11 62.64
C PRO A 51 -13.15 -1.31 62.42
N PRO A 52 -12.27 -0.99 63.40
CA PRO A 52 -10.83 -0.93 63.20
C PRO A 52 -10.21 -2.25 62.69
N ASP A 53 -10.72 -3.39 63.17
CA ASP A 53 -10.30 -4.72 62.75
C ASP A 53 -10.68 -5.02 61.29
N LYS A 54 -11.82 -4.52 60.83
CA LYS A 54 -12.29 -4.64 59.45
C LYS A 54 -11.62 -3.64 58.51
N GLY A 55 -11.32 -2.44 58.98
CA GLY A 55 -10.51 -1.46 58.25
C GLY A 55 -9.10 -1.99 57.97
N ALA A 56 -8.45 -2.62 58.95
CA ALA A 56 -7.15 -3.26 58.76
C ALA A 56 -7.19 -4.42 57.74
N GLN A 57 -8.23 -5.27 57.80
CA GLN A 57 -8.42 -6.36 56.82
C GLN A 57 -8.64 -5.83 55.39
N LEU A 58 -9.43 -4.76 55.24
CA LEU A 58 -9.66 -4.13 53.94
C LEU A 58 -8.36 -3.54 53.37
N THR A 59 -7.54 -2.91 54.22
CA THR A 59 -6.24 -2.34 53.82
C THR A 59 -5.29 -3.43 53.31
N ALA A 60 -5.15 -4.52 54.05
CA ALA A 60 -4.30 -5.63 53.66
C ALA A 60 -4.77 -6.28 52.34
N LEU A 61 -6.09 -6.41 52.15
CA LEU A 61 -6.65 -6.92 50.90
C LEU A 61 -6.42 -5.95 49.73
N ALA A 62 -6.57 -4.65 49.96
CA ALA A 62 -6.33 -3.62 48.97
C ALA A 62 -4.86 -3.59 48.52
N GLU A 63 -3.91 -3.72 49.44
CA GLU A 63 -2.48 -3.83 49.13
C GLU A 63 -2.18 -5.07 48.29
N GLN A 64 -2.77 -6.23 48.61
CA GLN A 64 -2.62 -7.45 47.81
C GLN A 64 -3.20 -7.29 46.40
N LEU A 65 -4.36 -6.63 46.27
CA LEU A 65 -4.98 -6.36 44.97
C LEU A 65 -4.15 -5.37 44.14
N LEU A 66 -3.62 -4.31 44.76
CA LEU A 66 -2.76 -3.34 44.09
C LEU A 66 -1.46 -3.99 43.59
N LEU A 67 -0.82 -4.83 44.41
CA LEU A 67 0.34 -5.62 43.98
C LEU A 67 0.01 -6.55 42.80
N GLY A 68 -1.13 -7.25 42.87
CA GLY A 68 -1.59 -8.10 41.77
C GLY A 68 -1.95 -7.33 40.49
N ILE A 69 -2.42 -6.09 40.59
CA ILE A 69 -2.68 -5.21 39.46
C ILE A 69 -1.37 -4.70 38.86
N ASP A 70 -0.42 -4.27 39.69
CA ASP A 70 0.90 -3.79 39.25
C ASP A 70 1.67 -4.92 38.55
N ASP A 71 1.66 -6.15 39.08
CA ASP A 71 2.29 -7.32 38.47
C ASP A 71 1.63 -7.71 37.15
N ASN A 72 0.29 -7.72 37.09
CA ASN A 72 -0.44 -8.00 35.84
C ASN A 72 -0.28 -6.86 34.82
N CYS A 73 -0.11 -5.61 35.25
CA CYS A 73 0.13 -4.48 34.37
C CYS A 73 1.54 -4.52 33.80
N ALA A 74 2.55 -4.85 34.62
CA ALA A 74 3.92 -5.06 34.17
C ALA A 74 4.01 -6.25 33.20
N ALA A 75 3.32 -7.36 33.48
CA ALA A 75 3.22 -8.49 32.56
C ALA A 75 2.48 -8.12 31.26
N CYS A 76 1.41 -7.32 31.33
CA CYS A 76 0.70 -6.81 30.15
C CYS A 76 1.57 -5.84 29.34
N GLN A 77 2.33 -4.95 29.99
CA GLN A 77 3.25 -4.01 29.34
C GLN A 77 4.40 -4.76 28.68
N PHE A 78 5.00 -5.73 29.37
CA PHE A 78 6.05 -6.58 28.81
C PHE A 78 5.55 -7.42 27.64
N THR A 79 4.35 -8.00 27.73
CA THR A 79 3.73 -8.74 26.61
C THR A 79 3.41 -7.81 25.45
N ARG A 80 2.96 -6.58 25.73
CA ARG A 80 2.71 -5.55 24.71
C ARG A 80 4.00 -5.05 24.08
N GLU A 81 5.07 -4.86 24.84
CA GLU A 81 6.39 -4.49 24.34
C GLU A 81 7.04 -5.63 23.55
N GLN A 82 6.87 -6.88 23.96
CA GLN A 82 7.30 -8.06 23.20
C GLN A 82 6.46 -8.28 21.93
N MET A 83 5.16 -7.95 21.93
CA MET A 83 4.33 -7.96 20.73
C MET A 83 4.58 -6.74 19.82
N LEU A 84 5.09 -5.64 20.35
CA LEU A 84 5.51 -4.45 19.60
C LEU A 84 6.94 -4.55 19.08
N LEU A 85 7.77 -5.43 19.65
CA LEU A 85 9.08 -5.76 19.10
C LEU A 85 8.86 -6.55 17.81
N PRO A 86 9.17 -5.96 16.65
CA PRO A 86 8.95 -6.64 15.41
C PRO A 86 9.90 -7.85 15.35
N PRO A 87 9.51 -8.92 14.62
CA PRO A 87 10.28 -10.15 14.61
C PRO A 87 11.75 -9.89 14.24
N PRO A 88 12.68 -10.65 14.82
CA PRO A 88 14.10 -10.50 14.53
C PRO A 88 14.34 -10.58 13.01
N ARG A 89 15.07 -9.59 12.49
CA ARG A 89 15.36 -9.49 11.05
C ARG A 89 16.13 -10.73 10.60
N ASP A 90 15.62 -11.44 9.60
CA ASP A 90 16.35 -12.54 8.97
C ASP A 90 17.49 -11.95 8.11
N PRO A 91 18.78 -12.12 8.49
CA PRO A 91 19.90 -11.56 7.75
C PRO A 91 20.06 -12.17 6.35
N ARG A 92 19.37 -13.27 6.04
CA ARG A 92 19.37 -13.89 4.71
C ARG A 92 18.42 -13.21 3.74
N ARG A 93 17.43 -12.45 4.24
CA ARG A 93 16.53 -11.66 3.40
C ARG A 93 17.18 -10.31 3.13
N ASN A 94 17.67 -10.11 1.90
CA ASN A 94 18.34 -8.86 1.50
C ASN A 94 17.81 -8.26 0.18
N ARG A 95 16.73 -8.81 -0.39
CA ARG A 95 16.13 -8.36 -1.66
C ARG A 95 14.69 -7.88 -1.46
N PHE A 96 14.54 -6.86 -0.63
CA PHE A 96 13.24 -6.30 -0.23
C PHE A 96 12.54 -5.55 -1.36
N LEU A 97 13.30 -4.74 -2.12
CA LEU A 97 12.79 -4.07 -3.32
C LEU A 97 12.28 -5.10 -4.34
N LEU A 98 13.08 -6.16 -4.55
CA LEU A 98 12.71 -7.25 -5.44
C LEU A 98 11.43 -7.93 -4.97
N ARG A 99 11.24 -8.16 -3.65
CA ARG A 99 10.01 -8.75 -3.11
C ARG A 99 8.77 -7.93 -3.48
N LEU A 100 8.84 -6.60 -3.37
CA LEU A 100 7.74 -5.74 -3.79
C LEU A 100 7.42 -5.95 -5.28
N VAL A 101 8.42 -5.84 -6.16
CA VAL A 101 8.21 -6.02 -7.61
C VAL A 101 7.69 -7.44 -7.94
N VAL A 102 8.30 -8.46 -7.34
CA VAL A 102 7.96 -9.87 -7.56
C VAL A 102 6.55 -10.20 -7.06
N GLY A 103 6.08 -9.58 -5.98
CA GLY A 103 4.73 -9.77 -5.47
C GLY A 103 3.63 -9.43 -6.50
N LYS A 104 3.90 -8.51 -7.45
CA LYS A 104 2.97 -8.19 -8.55
C LYS A 104 2.92 -9.26 -9.63
N VAL A 105 4.04 -9.95 -9.86
CA VAL A 105 4.21 -10.90 -10.98
C VAL A 105 4.24 -12.35 -10.52
N SER A 106 4.03 -12.62 -9.23
CA SER A 106 4.17 -13.96 -8.63
C SER A 106 3.31 -15.02 -9.31
N HIS A 107 2.10 -14.65 -9.72
CA HIS A 107 1.16 -15.50 -10.46
C HIS A 107 1.68 -15.97 -11.84
N LEU A 108 2.69 -15.32 -12.41
CA LEU A 108 3.28 -15.72 -13.70
C LEU A 108 4.20 -16.93 -13.58
N PHE A 109 4.79 -17.17 -12.41
CA PHE A 109 5.75 -18.26 -12.20
C PHE A 109 5.42 -19.17 -11.00
N SER A 110 4.31 -18.90 -10.32
CA SER A 110 3.81 -19.71 -9.20
C SER A 110 2.34 -20.07 -9.41
N GLY A 111 2.00 -21.32 -9.08
CA GLY A 111 0.64 -21.83 -9.16
C GLY A 111 0.34 -22.60 -10.47
N PRO A 112 -0.90 -23.13 -10.60
CA PRO A 112 -1.26 -24.08 -11.66
C PRO A 112 -1.34 -23.44 -13.06
N LYS A 113 -1.35 -22.10 -13.15
CA LYS A 113 -1.40 -21.34 -14.41
C LYS A 113 -0.10 -20.59 -14.70
N ALA A 114 1.00 -20.97 -14.04
CA ALA A 114 2.30 -20.37 -14.28
C ALA A 114 2.69 -20.51 -15.76
N SER A 115 3.06 -19.40 -16.39
CA SER A 115 3.49 -19.32 -17.78
C SER A 115 4.99 -19.05 -17.93
N MET A 116 5.69 -18.81 -16.82
CA MET A 116 7.11 -18.43 -16.80
C MET A 116 7.89 -19.22 -15.75
N PRO A 117 9.20 -19.44 -15.96
CA PRO A 117 10.05 -20.10 -14.97
C PRO A 117 10.37 -19.18 -13.78
N ARG A 118 10.70 -19.77 -12.63
CA ARG A 118 11.16 -19.03 -11.44
C ARG A 118 12.42 -18.20 -11.66
N ALA A 119 13.22 -18.54 -12.67
CA ALA A 119 14.36 -17.73 -13.10
C ALA A 119 13.99 -16.27 -13.46
N LEU A 120 12.71 -15.98 -13.69
CA LEU A 120 12.21 -14.60 -13.85
C LEU A 120 12.59 -13.70 -12.66
N ILE A 121 12.62 -14.25 -11.44
CA ILE A 121 13.00 -13.50 -10.23
C ILE A 121 14.42 -12.93 -10.36
N GLU A 122 15.37 -13.75 -10.84
CA GLU A 122 16.76 -13.32 -11.08
C GLU A 122 16.85 -12.34 -12.24
N GLY A 123 16.07 -12.56 -13.31
CA GLY A 123 16.00 -11.64 -14.44
C GLY A 123 15.51 -10.25 -14.05
N LEU A 124 14.47 -10.19 -13.20
CA LEU A 124 13.94 -8.94 -12.65
C LEU A 124 14.94 -8.28 -11.71
N ASP A 125 15.63 -9.03 -10.84
CA ASP A 125 16.67 -8.47 -9.97
C ASP A 125 17.79 -7.80 -10.79
N CYS A 126 18.27 -8.50 -11.83
CA CYS A 126 19.28 -7.98 -12.75
C CYS A 126 18.79 -6.72 -13.47
N TYR A 127 17.55 -6.74 -13.96
CA TYR A 127 16.94 -5.57 -14.60
C TYR A 127 16.84 -4.38 -13.66
N LEU A 128 16.33 -4.56 -12.43
CA LEU A 128 16.17 -3.48 -11.46
C LEU A 128 17.51 -2.84 -11.09
N LYS A 129 18.55 -3.65 -10.86
CA LYS A 129 19.91 -3.16 -10.59
C LYS A 129 20.45 -2.31 -11.75
N LYS A 130 20.24 -2.73 -13.00
CA LYS A 130 20.62 -1.95 -14.18
C LYS A 130 19.76 -0.70 -14.37
N ALA A 131 18.46 -0.80 -14.07
CA ALA A 131 17.50 0.28 -14.24
C ALA A 131 17.69 1.39 -13.20
N PHE A 132 18.11 1.09 -11.99
CA PHE A 132 18.32 2.10 -10.94
C PHE A 132 19.79 2.49 -10.77
N GLY A 133 20.72 1.59 -11.12
CA GLY A 133 22.11 1.70 -10.71
C GLY A 133 22.29 1.21 -9.25
N PRO A 134 23.52 0.90 -8.85
CA PRO A 134 23.79 0.25 -7.56
C PRO A 134 23.38 1.12 -6.36
N MET A 135 23.71 2.40 -6.37
CA MET A 135 23.42 3.31 -5.25
C MET A 135 21.92 3.44 -4.99
N ILE A 136 21.15 3.80 -6.03
CA ILE A 136 19.70 3.99 -5.91
C ILE A 136 18.99 2.67 -5.63
N TYR A 137 19.47 1.55 -6.18
CA TYR A 137 18.90 0.24 -5.87
C TYR A 137 19.02 -0.07 -4.37
N GLU A 138 20.20 0.14 -3.76
CA GLU A 138 20.42 -0.14 -2.34
C GLU A 138 19.61 0.79 -1.43
N GLU A 139 19.49 2.08 -1.77
CA GLU A 139 18.63 3.03 -1.05
C GLU A 139 17.17 2.59 -1.06
N LEU A 140 16.61 2.30 -2.25
CA LEU A 140 15.25 1.81 -2.39
C LEU A 140 15.05 0.45 -1.70
N ASN A 141 16.07 -0.40 -1.68
CA ASN A 141 16.03 -1.69 -0.99
C ASN A 141 16.00 -1.51 0.54
N ALA A 142 16.75 -0.55 1.09
CA ALA A 142 16.72 -0.22 2.51
C ALA A 142 15.38 0.41 2.93
N GLU A 143 14.78 1.26 2.09
CA GLU A 143 13.44 1.79 2.33
C GLU A 143 12.36 0.69 2.25
N ALA A 144 12.48 -0.22 1.27
CA ALA A 144 11.60 -1.37 1.15
C ALA A 144 11.71 -2.32 2.35
N ASP A 145 12.91 -2.52 2.92
CA ASP A 145 13.11 -3.26 4.17
C ASP A 145 12.28 -2.65 5.30
N GLN A 146 12.42 -1.34 5.53
CA GLN A 146 11.67 -0.64 6.58
C GLN A 146 10.16 -0.76 6.41
N LEU A 147 9.66 -0.63 5.17
CA LEU A 147 8.25 -0.80 4.86
C LEU A 147 7.78 -2.22 5.15
N LEU A 148 8.48 -3.23 4.63
CA LEU A 148 8.09 -4.65 4.80
C LEU A 148 8.19 -5.09 6.26
N TYR A 149 9.16 -4.57 6.98
CA TYR A 149 9.32 -4.77 8.42
C TYR A 149 8.13 -4.22 9.20
N ARG A 150 7.64 -3.02 8.87
CA ARG A 150 6.45 -2.43 9.49
C ARG A 150 5.17 -3.16 9.13
N LEU A 151 5.06 -3.67 7.91
CA LEU A 151 3.89 -4.47 7.49
C LEU A 151 3.77 -5.79 8.23
N ASN A 152 4.92 -6.41 8.54
CA ASN A 152 5.04 -7.73 9.16
C ASN A 152 4.06 -8.76 8.56
N CYS A 153 4.09 -8.88 7.24
CA CYS A 153 3.17 -9.71 6.47
C CYS A 153 3.95 -10.64 5.54
N ASP A 154 3.65 -11.94 5.60
CA ASP A 154 4.21 -12.93 4.69
C ASP A 154 3.32 -13.20 3.46
N ASP A 155 2.04 -12.84 3.52
CA ASP A 155 1.13 -12.93 2.37
C ASP A 155 1.23 -11.67 1.48
N ASP A 156 1.52 -11.89 0.20
CA ASP A 156 1.67 -10.82 -0.78
C ASP A 156 0.34 -10.08 -1.04
N GLN A 157 -0.81 -10.77 -1.01
CA GLN A 157 -2.10 -10.12 -1.27
C GLN A 157 -2.46 -9.14 -0.15
N GLU A 158 -2.34 -9.59 1.09
CA GLU A 158 -2.52 -8.76 2.28
C GLU A 158 -1.50 -7.62 2.35
N MET A 159 -0.22 -7.89 2.05
CA MET A 159 0.81 -6.85 1.93
C MET A 159 0.37 -5.75 0.96
N TRP A 160 -0.09 -6.13 -0.23
CA TRP A 160 -0.55 -5.18 -1.25
C TRP A 160 -1.82 -4.43 -0.86
N ARG A 161 -2.72 -5.05 -0.09
CA ARG A 161 -3.91 -4.38 0.44
C ARG A 161 -3.51 -3.27 1.41
N ARG A 162 -2.66 -3.57 2.40
CA ARG A 162 -2.21 -2.60 3.41
C ARG A 162 -1.40 -1.44 2.82
N ILE A 163 -0.56 -1.71 1.82
CA ILE A 163 0.18 -0.67 1.10
C ILE A 163 -0.78 0.35 0.49
N ARG A 164 -1.90 -0.08 -0.10
CA ARG A 164 -2.88 0.83 -0.70
C ARG A 164 -3.69 1.63 0.33
N GLU A 165 -3.89 1.07 1.51
CA GLU A 165 -4.62 1.72 2.61
C GLU A 165 -3.78 2.79 3.32
N THR A 166 -2.45 2.78 3.14
CA THR A 166 -1.54 3.72 3.81
C THR A 166 -0.90 4.67 2.77
N PRO A 167 -1.28 5.96 2.73
CA PRO A 167 -0.87 6.89 1.67
C PRO A 167 0.66 7.01 1.48
N ASP A 168 1.43 7.01 2.56
CA ASP A 168 2.90 7.12 2.48
C ASP A 168 3.54 5.90 1.82
N TRP A 169 3.03 4.69 2.14
CA TRP A 169 3.51 3.45 1.56
C TRP A 169 3.10 3.35 0.09
N ALA A 170 1.86 3.73 -0.23
CA ALA A 170 1.40 3.82 -1.61
C ALA A 170 2.30 4.75 -2.42
N ARG A 171 2.63 5.95 -1.91
CA ARG A 171 3.51 6.92 -2.58
C ARG A 171 4.93 6.39 -2.81
N PHE A 172 5.53 5.74 -1.81
CA PHE A 172 6.84 5.11 -1.98
C PHE A 172 6.80 4.05 -3.08
N VAL A 173 5.79 3.20 -3.06
CA VAL A 173 5.66 2.14 -4.06
C VAL A 173 5.38 2.71 -5.45
N ASP A 174 4.50 3.69 -5.58
CA ASP A 174 4.24 4.39 -6.84
C ASP A 174 5.53 5.00 -7.39
N THR A 175 6.39 5.57 -6.54
CA THR A 175 7.70 6.10 -6.94
C THR A 175 8.57 5.04 -7.59
N ILE A 176 8.60 3.82 -7.04
CA ILE A 176 9.34 2.69 -7.63
C ILE A 176 8.76 2.34 -8.99
N PHE A 177 7.45 2.10 -9.07
CA PHE A 177 6.82 1.65 -10.31
C PHE A 177 6.85 2.72 -11.41
N LEU A 178 6.66 3.99 -11.07
CA LEU A 178 6.77 5.10 -12.03
C LEU A 178 8.20 5.25 -12.56
N ARG A 179 9.23 5.10 -11.72
CA ARG A 179 10.61 5.11 -12.20
C ARG A 179 10.91 3.93 -13.13
N ILE A 180 10.36 2.74 -12.86
CA ILE A 180 10.45 1.61 -13.78
C ILE A 180 9.70 1.92 -15.08
N LEU A 181 8.47 2.44 -14.98
CA LEU A 181 7.62 2.77 -16.12
C LEU A 181 8.31 3.78 -17.04
N PHE A 182 8.99 4.80 -16.50
CA PHE A 182 9.71 5.78 -17.30
C PHE A 182 10.92 5.22 -18.07
N ARG A 183 11.41 4.01 -17.75
CA ARG A 183 12.36 3.29 -18.63
C ARG A 183 11.73 2.88 -19.96
N PHE A 184 10.41 2.97 -20.07
CA PHE A 184 9.64 2.71 -21.28
C PHE A 184 9.09 4.00 -21.93
N GLU A 185 9.64 5.17 -21.60
CA GLU A 185 9.26 6.44 -22.25
C GLU A 185 9.41 6.35 -23.78
N SER A 186 10.53 5.81 -24.26
CA SER A 186 10.63 5.27 -25.62
C SER A 186 10.22 3.80 -25.59
N PHE A 187 8.92 3.53 -25.73
CA PHE A 187 8.36 2.19 -25.48
C PHE A 187 9.04 1.07 -26.29
N PRO A 188 9.29 1.20 -27.62
CA PRO A 188 9.95 0.14 -28.38
C PRO A 188 11.38 -0.16 -27.89
N GLN A 189 12.13 0.89 -27.55
CA GLN A 189 13.51 0.76 -27.08
C GLN A 189 13.56 0.21 -25.65
N GLY A 190 12.68 0.69 -24.78
CA GLY A 190 12.53 0.21 -23.40
C GLY A 190 12.17 -1.27 -23.36
N LYS A 191 11.17 -1.68 -24.16
CA LYS A 191 10.78 -3.09 -24.34
C LYS A 191 11.96 -3.94 -24.81
N LYS A 192 12.65 -3.52 -25.88
CA LYS A 192 13.81 -4.26 -26.41
C LYS A 192 14.89 -4.44 -25.34
N THR A 193 15.21 -3.39 -24.59
CA THR A 193 16.22 -3.40 -23.53
C THR A 193 15.81 -4.34 -22.40
N PHE A 194 14.57 -4.23 -21.92
CA PHE A 194 14.01 -5.10 -20.89
C PHE A 194 14.09 -6.58 -21.32
N MET A 195 13.57 -6.91 -22.50
CA MET A 195 13.58 -8.27 -23.02
C MET A 195 15.00 -8.81 -23.18
N THR A 196 15.94 -8.02 -23.70
CA THR A 196 17.35 -8.43 -23.84
C THR A 196 17.98 -8.80 -22.49
N ILE A 197 17.70 -8.03 -21.43
CA ILE A 197 18.24 -8.32 -20.10
C ILE A 197 17.63 -9.60 -19.52
N LEU A 198 16.31 -9.76 -19.62
CA LEU A 198 15.62 -10.93 -19.09
C LEU A 198 16.01 -12.19 -19.86
N ASP A 199 16.04 -12.14 -21.18
CA ASP A 199 16.32 -13.28 -22.04
C ASP A 199 17.70 -13.88 -21.75
N GLY A 200 18.72 -13.03 -21.54
CA GLY A 200 20.06 -13.51 -21.16
C GLY A 200 20.06 -14.37 -19.89
N ILE A 201 19.31 -13.95 -18.86
CA ILE A 201 19.21 -14.71 -17.60
C ILE A 201 18.32 -15.95 -17.76
N LEU A 202 17.19 -15.81 -18.45
CA LEU A 202 16.20 -16.88 -18.62
C LEU A 202 16.73 -18.02 -19.51
N GLN A 203 17.51 -17.69 -20.55
CA GLN A 203 18.21 -18.67 -21.36
C GLN A 203 19.26 -19.43 -20.56
N GLU A 204 20.10 -18.72 -19.81
CA GLU A 204 21.18 -19.34 -19.03
C GLU A 204 20.64 -20.24 -17.91
N ARG A 205 19.61 -19.79 -17.18
CA ARG A 205 19.11 -20.46 -15.97
C ARG A 205 18.03 -21.51 -16.23
N ALA A 206 17.26 -21.36 -17.30
CA ALA A 206 16.05 -22.15 -17.52
C ALA A 206 15.81 -22.56 -18.98
N HIS A 207 16.73 -22.26 -19.91
CA HIS A 207 16.55 -22.50 -21.34
C HIS A 207 15.22 -21.93 -21.90
N PHE A 208 14.78 -20.79 -21.36
CA PHE A 208 13.48 -20.20 -21.66
C PHE A 208 13.60 -18.91 -22.47
N ASN A 209 13.01 -18.87 -23.66
CA ASN A 209 13.06 -17.70 -24.56
C ASN A 209 11.90 -16.75 -24.24
N ILE A 210 12.19 -15.48 -23.96
CA ILE A 210 11.14 -14.50 -23.73
C ILE A 210 10.47 -14.09 -25.04
N THR A 211 9.14 -14.09 -25.08
CA THR A 211 8.36 -13.65 -26.24
C THR A 211 7.69 -12.31 -25.95
N ASP A 212 7.09 -11.73 -26.98
CA ASP A 212 6.25 -10.53 -26.82
C ASP A 212 5.07 -10.77 -25.88
N GLU A 213 4.42 -11.93 -25.94
CA GLU A 213 3.34 -12.27 -25.00
C GLU A 213 3.83 -12.29 -23.56
N HIS A 214 5.01 -12.86 -23.31
CA HIS A 214 5.63 -12.88 -21.99
C HIS A 214 5.90 -11.46 -21.49
N PHE A 215 6.51 -10.61 -22.33
CA PHE A 215 6.74 -9.21 -21.99
C PHE A 215 5.43 -8.50 -21.60
N PHE A 216 4.38 -8.62 -22.41
CA PHE A 216 3.11 -7.95 -22.13
C PHE A 216 2.43 -8.50 -20.87
N ALA A 217 2.56 -9.80 -20.57
CA ALA A 217 2.06 -10.38 -19.33
C ALA A 217 2.75 -9.79 -18.09
N ILE A 218 4.08 -9.62 -18.14
CA ILE A 218 4.84 -8.96 -17.06
C ILE A 218 4.46 -7.48 -16.96
N PHE A 219 4.42 -6.77 -18.08
CA PHE A 219 4.10 -5.35 -18.12
C PHE A 219 2.69 -5.08 -17.57
N GLU A 220 1.71 -5.88 -17.97
CA GLU A 220 0.34 -5.84 -17.45
C GLU A 220 0.29 -6.11 -15.95
N ALA A 221 0.96 -7.16 -15.46
CA ALA A 221 1.02 -7.49 -14.04
C ALA A 221 1.63 -6.36 -13.18
N LEU A 222 2.65 -5.66 -13.69
CA LEU A 222 3.30 -4.56 -12.98
C LEU A 222 2.45 -3.29 -12.97
N PHE A 223 1.80 -2.95 -14.09
CA PHE A 223 1.27 -1.61 -14.31
C PHE A 223 -0.24 -1.48 -14.50
N ALA A 224 -0.99 -2.58 -14.56
CA ALA A 224 -2.45 -2.52 -14.71
C ALA A 224 -3.12 -1.67 -13.60
N SER A 225 -2.61 -1.71 -12.37
CA SER A 225 -3.15 -0.89 -11.28
C SER A 225 -2.91 0.61 -11.46
N LEU A 226 -1.81 1.02 -12.11
CA LEU A 226 -1.60 2.44 -12.45
C LEU A 226 -2.62 2.87 -13.51
N TYR A 227 -2.94 1.99 -14.46
CA TYR A 227 -3.97 2.27 -15.44
C TYR A 227 -5.36 2.40 -14.81
N ASP A 228 -5.70 1.58 -13.82
CA ASP A 228 -6.94 1.73 -13.04
C ASP A 228 -7.05 3.11 -12.40
N GLN A 229 -5.92 3.64 -11.90
CA GLN A 229 -5.88 4.94 -11.23
C GLN A 229 -5.97 6.13 -12.20
N LEU A 230 -5.67 5.94 -13.49
CA LEU A 230 -5.86 6.99 -14.52
C LEU A 230 -7.32 7.44 -14.67
N GLY A 231 -8.29 6.66 -14.18
CA GLY A 231 -9.69 7.10 -14.16
C GLY A 231 -9.99 8.21 -13.14
N SER A 232 -9.06 8.52 -12.24
CA SER A 232 -9.23 9.51 -11.17
C SER A 232 -8.46 10.80 -11.46
N GLU A 233 -9.17 11.92 -11.59
CA GLU A 233 -8.57 13.25 -11.75
C GLU A 233 -7.70 13.63 -10.54
N GLU A 234 -8.09 13.24 -9.33
CA GLU A 234 -7.28 13.43 -8.13
C GLU A 234 -5.92 12.76 -8.26
N GLN A 235 -5.87 11.53 -8.80
CA GLN A 235 -4.61 10.84 -8.98
C GLN A 235 -3.70 11.55 -10.00
N TRP A 236 -4.28 12.09 -11.08
CA TRP A 236 -3.51 12.84 -12.08
C TRP A 236 -2.82 14.04 -11.45
N LEU A 237 -3.58 14.84 -10.69
CA LEU A 237 -3.08 16.00 -9.97
C LEU A 237 -1.98 15.59 -8.98
N ARG A 238 -2.14 14.47 -8.27
CA ARG A 238 -1.14 13.96 -7.32
C ARG A 238 0.15 13.56 -8.01
N TRP A 239 0.08 12.92 -9.18
CA TRP A 239 1.28 12.58 -9.95
C TRP A 239 1.99 13.81 -10.49
N ASP A 240 1.26 14.77 -11.04
CA ASP A 240 1.86 16.01 -11.54
C ASP A 240 2.47 16.83 -10.39
N PHE A 241 1.80 16.89 -9.23
CA PHE A 241 2.34 17.55 -8.04
C PHE A 241 3.63 16.90 -7.51
N HIS A 242 3.68 15.56 -7.43
CA HIS A 242 4.82 14.86 -6.84
C HIS A 242 5.99 14.64 -7.80
N PHE A 243 5.74 14.53 -9.10
CA PHE A 243 6.75 14.16 -10.10
C PHE A 243 6.97 15.23 -11.17
N GLY A 244 6.23 16.34 -11.11
CA GLY A 244 6.32 17.49 -12.01
C GLY A 244 5.22 17.49 -13.08
N ASP A 245 4.86 18.69 -13.53
CA ASP A 245 3.78 18.91 -14.49
C ASP A 245 3.93 18.06 -15.77
N GLY A 246 2.82 17.43 -16.18
CA GLY A 246 2.75 16.60 -17.38
C GLY A 246 3.23 15.15 -17.18
N THR A 247 3.61 14.78 -15.95
CA THR A 247 3.90 13.39 -15.57
C THR A 247 2.70 12.48 -15.83
N SER A 248 1.49 12.89 -15.44
CA SER A 248 0.25 12.14 -15.67
C SER A 248 0.05 11.79 -17.15
N LYS A 249 0.28 12.77 -18.04
CA LYS A 249 0.20 12.59 -19.50
C LYS A 249 1.26 11.63 -20.03
N ARG A 250 2.50 11.74 -19.54
CA ARG A 250 3.60 10.82 -19.91
C ARG A 250 3.29 9.39 -19.48
N ILE A 251 2.79 9.20 -18.26
CA ILE A 251 2.34 7.91 -17.74
C ILE A 251 1.28 7.32 -18.67
N ASN A 252 0.23 8.10 -18.99
CA ASN A 252 -0.84 7.63 -19.88
C ASN A 252 -0.30 7.20 -21.24
N ALA A 253 0.57 7.99 -21.87
CA ALA A 253 1.13 7.69 -23.19
C ALA A 253 1.95 6.38 -23.21
N ILE A 254 2.66 6.04 -22.13
CA ILE A 254 3.40 4.78 -22.01
C ILE A 254 2.44 3.62 -21.79
N LEU A 255 1.45 3.78 -20.90
CA LEU A 255 0.48 2.74 -20.57
C LEU A 255 -0.44 2.40 -21.75
N GLU A 256 -0.86 3.37 -22.57
CA GLU A 256 -1.65 3.10 -23.78
C GLU A 256 -0.92 2.16 -24.74
N GLN A 257 0.40 2.33 -24.90
CA GLN A 257 1.21 1.46 -25.76
C GLN A 257 1.39 0.06 -25.15
N GLY A 258 1.71 0.00 -23.86
CA GLY A 258 2.00 -1.27 -23.18
C GLY A 258 0.76 -2.10 -22.82
N LEU A 259 -0.39 -1.45 -22.63
CA LEU A 259 -1.63 -2.08 -22.19
C LEU A 259 -2.72 -2.07 -23.27
N ALA A 260 -2.45 -1.68 -24.52
CA ALA A 260 -3.43 -1.67 -25.61
C ALA A 260 -4.29 -2.95 -25.68
N ARG A 261 -3.66 -4.13 -25.53
CA ARG A 261 -4.36 -5.43 -25.52
C ARG A 261 -5.25 -5.60 -24.29
N TYR A 262 -4.74 -5.25 -23.11
CA TYR A 262 -5.49 -5.28 -21.85
C TYR A 262 -6.72 -4.36 -21.91
N ILE A 263 -6.52 -3.12 -22.34
CA ILE A 263 -7.58 -2.10 -22.49
C ILE A 263 -8.66 -2.61 -23.45
N LYS A 264 -8.28 -3.16 -24.61
CA LYS A 264 -9.22 -3.74 -25.57
C LYS A 264 -10.04 -4.89 -24.96
N ARG A 265 -9.41 -5.81 -24.22
CA ARG A 265 -10.10 -6.93 -23.54
C ARG A 265 -11.06 -6.44 -22.46
N ARG A 266 -10.64 -5.45 -21.66
CA ARG A 266 -11.47 -4.87 -20.60
C ARG A 266 -12.70 -4.17 -21.17
N ASN A 267 -12.53 -3.31 -22.17
CA ASN A 267 -13.63 -2.58 -22.80
C ASN A 267 -14.63 -3.55 -23.46
N ALA A 268 -14.13 -4.63 -24.10
CA ALA A 268 -14.99 -5.67 -24.65
C ALA A 268 -15.83 -6.40 -23.59
N ARG A 269 -15.29 -6.62 -22.38
CA ARG A 269 -16.05 -7.22 -21.26
C ARG A 269 -17.16 -6.29 -20.77
N ILE A 270 -16.87 -4.99 -20.60
CA ILE A 270 -17.85 -3.99 -20.14
C ILE A 270 -19.03 -3.90 -21.14
N LEU A 271 -18.72 -3.84 -22.43
CA LEU A 271 -19.73 -3.79 -23.50
C LEU A 271 -20.50 -5.12 -23.66
N GLY A 272 -19.84 -6.26 -23.41
CA GLY A 272 -20.47 -7.59 -23.44
C GLY A 272 -21.42 -7.84 -22.27
N SER A 273 -21.13 -7.33 -21.08
CA SER A 273 -21.99 -7.44 -19.90
C SER A 273 -23.23 -6.54 -19.94
N GLY A 274 -23.21 -5.47 -20.75
CA GLY A 274 -24.33 -4.52 -20.86
C GLY A 274 -25.49 -4.97 -21.76
N ARG A 275 -25.42 -6.15 -22.41
CA ARG A 275 -26.41 -6.60 -23.39
C ARG A 275 -27.35 -7.71 -22.92
N ALA A 276 -27.32 -8.08 -21.64
CA ALA A 276 -28.19 -9.10 -21.06
C ALA A 276 -29.28 -8.47 -20.19
N LEU A 277 -30.27 -7.85 -20.82
CA LEU A 277 -31.63 -7.59 -20.29
C LEU A 277 -32.47 -6.96 -21.41
N ALA A 278 -32.68 -7.69 -22.50
CA ALA A 278 -33.79 -7.41 -23.40
C ALA A 278 -34.98 -8.25 -22.93
N PRO A 279 -36.14 -7.66 -22.58
CA PRO A 279 -37.30 -8.43 -22.16
C PRO A 279 -37.80 -9.28 -23.32
N ASP A 280 -37.98 -10.57 -23.03
CA ASP A 280 -38.54 -11.60 -23.90
C ASP A 280 -39.93 -11.15 -24.40
N ARG A 281 -39.99 -10.59 -25.61
CA ARG A 281 -41.25 -10.31 -26.32
C ARG A 281 -41.81 -11.63 -26.86
N ARG A 282 -42.38 -12.46 -25.98
CA ARG A 282 -43.33 -13.49 -26.42
C ARG A 282 -44.65 -12.83 -26.75
N GLY A 283 -44.89 -12.64 -28.05
CA GLY A 283 -46.21 -12.32 -28.57
C GLY A 283 -47.20 -13.47 -28.33
N PRO A 284 -48.51 -13.18 -28.20
CA PRO A 284 -49.52 -14.19 -27.96
C PRO A 284 -49.71 -15.08 -29.19
N SER A 285 -49.64 -16.39 -28.98
CA SER A 285 -50.00 -17.42 -29.96
C SER A 285 -51.51 -17.34 -30.23
N THR A 286 -51.88 -17.01 -31.46
CA THR A 286 -53.26 -17.14 -31.94
C THR A 286 -53.52 -18.59 -32.33
N ALA A 287 -54.33 -19.26 -31.51
CA ALA A 287 -54.95 -20.53 -31.87
C ALA A 287 -55.99 -20.28 -32.98
N LYS A 288 -55.93 -21.06 -34.06
CA LYS A 288 -57.01 -21.20 -35.03
C LYS A 288 -57.65 -22.57 -34.86
N SER A 289 -58.95 -22.55 -34.64
CA SER A 289 -59.89 -23.64 -34.95
C SER A 289 -60.27 -23.61 -36.43
#